data_AF-A0A7L3URN0-F1
#
_entry.id   AF-A0A7L3URN0-F1
#
_cell.length_a   1.000
_cell.length_b   1.000
_cell.length_c   1.000
_cell.angle_alpha   90.00
_cell.angle_beta   90.00
_cell.angle_gamma   90.00
#
_symmetry.space_group_name_H-M   'P 1'
#
loop_
_entity.id
_entity.type
_entity.pdbx_description
1 polymer ?
#
loop_
_entity_poly.entity_id
_entity_poly.type
_entity_poly.pdbx_seq_one_letter_code
_entity_poly.pdbx_strand_id
1 'polypeptide(L)' 'VSFPFFVDFRRPELLVNNTINLYLTTEPGITVGIWHTVPGSRGAEAQGKDQRWYEEALADGHPVIIYLHGNGGTR' A
#
# COMPACT_ATOMS: atom_id res chain seq x y z
N VAL A 1 -6.75 -17.34 -13.53
CA VAL A 1 -6.10 -16.33 -12.67
C VAL A 1 -4.69 -16.83 -12.42
N SER A 2 -3.66 -16.07 -12.79
CA SER A 2 -2.28 -16.41 -12.45
C SER A 2 -1.98 -15.81 -11.07
N PHE A 3 -1.53 -16.65 -10.14
CA PHE A 3 -1.06 -16.20 -8.83
C PHE A 3 0.45 -16.04 -8.92
N PRO A 4 1.00 -14.90 -8.48
CA PRO A 4 2.43 -14.71 -8.59
C PRO A 4 3.10 -15.54 -7.49
N PHE A 5 3.89 -16.53 -7.91
CA PHE A 5 4.66 -17.36 -7.01
C PHE A 5 5.96 -16.64 -6.62
N PHE A 6 6.42 -16.82 -5.37
CA PHE A 6 7.69 -16.30 -4.87
C PHE A 6 7.81 -14.77 -4.81
N VAL A 7 6.69 -14.08 -4.60
CA VAL A 7 6.66 -12.62 -4.42
C VAL A 7 6.97 -12.21 -2.99
N ASP A 8 7.81 -11.20 -2.83
CA ASP A 8 7.98 -10.51 -1.55
C ASP A 8 6.93 -9.41 -1.38
N PHE A 9 5.82 -9.74 -0.71
CA PHE A 9 4.72 -8.80 -0.45
C PHE A 9 5.09 -7.65 0.50
N ARG A 10 6.28 -7.69 1.12
CA ARG A 10 6.80 -6.56 1.91
C ARG A 10 7.35 -5.44 1.02
N ARG A 11 7.54 -5.71 -0.27
CA ARG A 11 8.07 -4.80 -1.29
C ARG A 11 7.08 -4.58 -2.44
N PRO A 12 5.89 -4.00 -2.15
CA PRO A 12 4.84 -3.82 -3.16
C PRO A 12 5.26 -2.95 -4.33
N GLU A 13 6.26 -2.09 -4.17
CA GLU A 13 6.79 -1.23 -5.22
C GLU A 13 7.36 -2.01 -6.42
N LEU A 14 7.67 -3.31 -6.23
CA LEU A 14 8.10 -4.21 -7.30
C LEU A 14 6.94 -4.79 -8.12
N LEU A 15 5.70 -4.62 -7.67
CA LEU A 15 4.49 -5.26 -8.22
C LEU A 15 3.48 -4.23 -8.70
N VAL A 16 3.34 -3.13 -7.95
CA VAL A 16 2.37 -2.07 -8.20
C VAL A 16 3.10 -0.73 -8.11
N ASN A 17 2.98 0.07 -9.16
CA ASN A 17 3.59 1.38 -9.22
C ASN A 17 3.01 2.32 -8.15
N ASN A 18 3.88 3.17 -7.61
CA ASN A 18 3.51 4.19 -6.63
C ASN A 18 2.87 3.62 -5.36
N THR A 19 3.31 2.42 -4.97
CA THR A 19 2.79 1.69 -3.81
C THR A 19 3.90 1.46 -2.79
N ILE A 20 3.60 1.70 -1.52
CA ILE A 20 4.47 1.34 -0.40
C ILE A 20 3.73 0.44 0.59
N ASN A 21 4.51 -0.27 1.41
CA ASN A 21 3.99 -1.00 2.55
C ASN A 21 4.02 -0.10 3.79
N LEU A 22 2.89 -0.01 4.50
CA LEU A 22 2.76 0.67 5.79
C LEU A 22 2.24 -0.32 6.83
N TYR A 23 2.35 0.03 8.11
CA TYR A 23 1.86 -0.79 9.21
C TYR A 23 0.92 0.00 10.09
N LEU A 24 -0.26 -0.56 10.35
CA LEU A 24 -1.25 0.03 11.25
C LEU A 24 -1.38 -0.84 12.49
N THR A 25 -1.21 -0.22 13.66
CA THR A 25 -1.57 -0.84 14.94
C THR A 25 -3.09 -0.73 15.11
N THR A 26 -3.75 -1.85 15.40
CA THR A 26 -5.21 -1.91 15.56
C THR A 26 -5.58 -2.17 17.02
N GLU A 27 -5.90 -3.42 17.35
CA GLU A 27 -6.16 -3.87 18.71
C GLU A 27 -4.85 -4.11 19.48
N PRO A 28 -4.88 -4.18 20.83
CA PRO A 28 -3.68 -4.42 21.63
C PRO A 28 -2.91 -5.66 21.15
N GLY A 29 -1.66 -5.45 20.75
CA GLY A 29 -0.76 -6.50 20.26
C GLY A 29 -0.94 -6.89 18.79
N ILE A 30 -1.86 -6.25 18.05
CA ILE A 30 -2.13 -6.55 16.64
C ILE A 30 -1.63 -5.41 15.75
N THR A 31 -0.84 -5.77 14.73
CA THR A 31 -0.39 -4.86 13.67
C THR A 31 -0.69 -5.48 12.32
N VAL A 32 -1.32 -4.70 11.44
CA VAL A 32 -1.65 -5.13 10.07
C VAL A 32 -0.75 -4.40 9.08
N GLY A 33 -0.20 -5.14 8.11
CA GLY A 33 0.45 -4.55 6.94
C GLY A 33 -0.61 -4.08 5.95
N ILE A 34 -0.46 -2.87 5.43
CA ILE A 34 -1.32 -2.32 4.39
C ILE A 34 -0.47 -1.82 3.23
N TRP A 35 -1.01 -1.88 2.03
CA TRP A 35 -0.41 -1.23 0.87
C TRP A 35 -1.09 0.11 0.63
N HIS A 36 -0.31 1.18 0.60
CA HIS A 36 -0.79 2.51 0.24
C HIS A 36 -0.30 2.85 -1.17
N THR A 37 -1.24 3.08 -2.09
CA THR A 37 -0.98 3.46 -3.47
C THR A 37 -1.51 4.86 -3.73
N VAL A 38 -0.66 5.77 -4.19
CA VAL A 38 -1.13 7.09 -4.64
C VAL A 38 -1.67 7.03 -6.08
N PRO A 39 -2.61 7.92 -6.46
CA PRO A 39 -3.15 7.95 -7.82
C PRO A 39 -2.06 8.06 -8.89
N GLY A 40 -2.26 7.42 -10.04
CA GLY A 40 -1.28 7.43 -11.13
C GLY A 40 -0.91 8.83 -11.64
N SER A 41 -1.81 9.80 -11.50
CA SER A 41 -1.55 11.22 -11.81
C SER A 41 -0.42 11.82 -10.96
N ARG A 42 -0.14 11.27 -9.78
CA ARG A 42 0.94 11.68 -8.87
C ARG A 42 2.17 10.77 -8.94
N GLY A 43 2.23 9.85 -9.90
CA GLY A 43 3.33 8.87 -9.99
C GLY A 43 4.71 9.52 -10.13
N ALA A 44 4.80 10.64 -10.86
CA ALA A 44 6.04 11.40 -10.97
C ALA A 44 6.48 12.02 -9.63
N GLU A 45 5.54 12.48 -8.81
CA GLU A 45 5.83 13.02 -7.47
C GLU A 45 6.29 11.91 -6.52
N ALA A 46 5.69 10.72 -6.64
CA ALA A 46 5.91 9.57 -5.76
C ALA A 46 7.27 8.89 -5.96
N GLN A 47 7.93 9.11 -7.10
CA GLN A 47 9.18 8.46 -7.44
C GLN A 47 10.29 8.80 -6.43
N GLY A 48 10.85 7.78 -5.80
CA GLY A 48 11.93 7.92 -4.82
C GLY A 48 11.52 8.57 -3.50
N LYS A 49 10.21 8.73 -3.24
CA LYS A 49 9.70 9.24 -1.99
C LYS A 49 9.74 8.21 -0.87
N ASP A 50 9.90 8.71 0.34
CA ASP A 50 9.95 7.91 1.56
C ASP A 50 8.56 7.75 2.19
N GLN A 51 8.49 6.93 3.23
CA GLN A 51 7.25 6.65 3.97
C GLN A 51 6.52 7.92 4.42
N ARG A 52 7.26 8.92 4.93
CA ARG A 52 6.68 10.16 5.43
C ARG A 52 5.89 10.90 4.36
N TRP A 53 6.42 11.00 3.14
CA TRP A 53 5.71 11.65 2.04
C TRP A 53 4.40 10.94 1.70
N TYR A 54 4.38 9.61 1.72
CA TYR A 54 3.16 8.83 1.49
C TYR A 54 2.14 9.00 2.63
N GLU A 55 2.57 9.11 3.88
CA GLU A 55 1.68 9.42 5.01
C GLU A 55 1.09 10.84 4.90
N GLU A 56 1.90 11.82 4.49
CA GLU A 56 1.43 13.19 4.21
C GLU A 56 0.42 13.22 3.05
N ALA A 57 0.66 12.43 1.99
CA ALA A 57 -0.27 12.28 0.87
C ALA A 57 -1.60 11.62 1.27
N LEU A 58 -1.60 10.73 2.28
CA LEU A 58 -2.84 10.15 2.83
C LEU A 58 -3.65 11.18 3.64
N ALA A 59 -2.99 12.17 4.22
CA ALA A 59 -3.60 13.20 5.07
C ALA A 59 -4.02 14.47 4.31
N ASP A 60 -3.86 14.52 2.98
CA ASP A 60 -4.00 15.75 2.18
C ASP A 60 -5.46 16.16 1.84
N GLY A 61 -6.44 15.44 2.40
CA GLY A 61 -7.87 15.76 2.27
C GLY A 61 -8.56 15.19 1.03
N HIS A 62 -7.85 14.47 0.16
CA HIS A 62 -8.47 13.78 -0.96
C HIS A 62 -9.22 12.50 -0.51
N PRO A 63 -10.26 12.07 -1.25
CA PRO A 63 -10.95 10.81 -0.95
C PRO A 63 -10.02 9.60 -0.99
N VAL A 64 -10.22 8.68 -0.04
CA VAL A 64 -9.49 7.41 0.04
C VAL A 64 -10.42 6.26 -0.34
N ILE A 65 -9.93 5.35 -1.18
CA ILE A 65 -10.60 4.08 -1.49
C ILE A 65 -9.91 2.98 -0.70
N ILE A 66 -10.67 2.26 0.12
CA ILE A 66 -10.18 1.10 0.87
C ILE A 66 -10.64 -0.16 0.14
N TYR A 67 -9.69 -1.00 -0.28
CA TYR A 67 -9.94 -2.32 -0.83
C TYR A 67 -9.54 -3.40 0.18
N LEU A 68 -10.50 -4.24 0.57
CA LEU A 68 -10.28 -5.39 1.45
C LEU A 68 -10.52 -6.67 0.66
N HIS A 69 -9.57 -7.59 0.69
CA HIS A 69 -9.76 -8.87 0.01
C HIS A 69 -10.64 -9.81 0.85
N GLY A 70 -11.30 -10.78 0.19
CA GLY A 70 -12.02 -11.85 0.88
C GLY A 70 -11.10 -13.00 1.32
N ASN A 71 -11.63 -13.90 2.15
CA ASN A 71 -10.85 -15.01 2.74
C ASN A 71 -10.23 -16.01 1.74
N GLY A 72 -10.73 -16.04 0.49
CA GLY A 72 -10.28 -16.98 -0.55
C GLY A 72 -8.94 -16.64 -1.22
N GLY A 73 -8.26 -15.59 -0.76
CA GLY A 73 -6.92 -15.26 -1.22
C GLY A 73 -6.21 -14.39 -0.21
N THR A 74 -4.93 -14.63 0.00
CA THR A 74 -4.00 -13.60 0.44
C THR A 74 -3.53 -12.87 -0.82
N ARG A 75 -3.58 -11.55 -0.81
CA ARG A 75 -2.57 -10.78 -1.51
C ARG A 75 -1.66 -10.25 -0.43
#